data_AF-A0A7X8IIL7-F1
#
_entry.id   AF-A0A7X8IIL7-F1
#
_cell.length_a   1.000
_cell.length_b   1.000
_cell.length_c   1.000
_cell.angle_alpha   90.00
_cell.angle_beta   90.00
_cell.angle_gamma   90.00
#
_symmetry.space_group_name_H-M   'P 1'
#
loop_
_entity.id
_entity.type
_entity.pdbx_description
1 polymer ?
#
loop_
_entity_poly.entity_id
_entity_poly.type
_entity_poly.pdbx_seq_one_letter_code
_entity_poly.pdbx_strand_id
1 'polypeptide(L)'
;GGLGFNGDFNFTDDIVVSGSIGTFGYVSGFELGMKYYFREFDDKLRPTASLWYGVNSMVVARPSASSGLNPVTEAHTGFCVGAGAEWMFSKNQKHGLDGTLLFILNTTQKKRIAELEAQGHSKFSKGERLLFSIGYRYAF
;
A
#
# COMPACT_ATOMS: atom_id res chain seq x y z
N GLY A 1 -4.82 -3.14 -7.58
CA GLY A 1 -4.12 -4.36 -7.09
C GLY A 1 -2.69 -4.33 -7.58
N GLY A 2 -1.78 -5.00 -6.88
CA GLY A 2 -0.34 -4.93 -7.12
C GLY A 2 0.38 -6.11 -6.46
N LEU A 3 1.66 -6.29 -6.76
CA LEU A 3 2.51 -7.31 -6.15
C LEU A 3 3.79 -6.66 -5.64
N GLY A 4 4.27 -7.10 -4.49
CA GLY A 4 5.47 -6.53 -3.90
C GLY A 4 6.13 -7.45 -2.89
N PHE A 5 7.30 -7.03 -2.46
CA PHE A 5 8.06 -7.64 -1.37
C PHE A 5 8.13 -6.65 -0.22
N ASN A 6 7.97 -7.17 0.99
CA ASN A 6 8.05 -6.40 2.22
C ASN A 6 9.17 -6.95 3.08
N GLY A 7 10.03 -6.05 3.57
CA GLY A 7 11.08 -6.34 4.53
C GLY A 7 10.73 -5.67 5.86
N ASP A 8 10.78 -6.46 6.92
CA ASP A 8 10.43 -6.04 8.27
C ASP A 8 11.66 -6.09 9.17
N PHE A 9 11.85 -5.04 9.96
CA PHE A 9 12.87 -4.94 10.99
C PHE A 9 12.20 -4.71 12.34
N ASN A 10 12.39 -5.64 13.28
CA ASN A 10 11.87 -5.51 14.64
C ASN A 10 12.67 -4.43 15.37
N PHE A 11 12.04 -3.30 15.65
CA PHE A 11 12.63 -2.22 16.42
C PHE A 11 12.49 -2.49 17.93
N THR A 12 11.34 -3.00 18.34
CA THR A 12 11.07 -3.60 19.66
C THR A 12 10.27 -4.89 19.48
N ASP A 13 9.91 -5.57 20.57
CA ASP A 13 9.08 -6.78 20.54
C ASP A 13 7.68 -6.52 19.94
N ASP A 14 7.17 -5.29 20.13
CA ASP A 14 5.84 -4.87 19.68
C ASP A 14 5.86 -3.94 18.46
N ILE A 15 6.99 -3.29 18.14
CA ILE A 15 7.09 -2.30 17.07
C ILE A 15 8.03 -2.80 15.98
N VAL A 16 7.53 -2.79 14.75
CA VAL A 16 8.28 -3.17 13.55
C VAL A 16 8.32 -2.00 12.59
N VAL A 17 9.50 -1.71 12.06
CA VAL A 17 9.69 -0.81 10.93
C VAL A 17 9.71 -1.65 9.66
N SER A 18 8.98 -1.20 8.65
CA SER A 18 8.72 -1.97 7.45
C SER A 18 8.99 -1.16 6.20
N GLY A 19 9.60 -1.79 5.20
CA GLY A 19 9.79 -1.22 3.87
C GLY A 19 9.28 -2.16 2.79
N SER A 20 8.55 -1.65 1.81
CA SER A 20 8.04 -2.41 0.68
C SER A 20 8.50 -1.82 -0.64
N ILE A 21 8.70 -2.70 -1.61
CA ILE A 21 8.86 -2.35 -3.03
C ILE A 21 7.97 -3.27 -3.86
N GLY A 22 7.39 -2.74 -4.93
CA GLY A 22 6.50 -3.52 -5.76
C GLY A 22 5.86 -2.73 -6.88
N THR A 23 4.73 -3.23 -7.33
CA THR A 23 3.87 -2.59 -8.33
C THR A 23 2.53 -2.24 -7.73
N PHE A 24 1.93 -1.16 -8.20
CA PHE A 24 0.55 -0.78 -7.92
C PHE A 24 -0.17 -0.60 -9.26
N GLY A 25 -0.88 -1.62 -9.74
CA GLY A 25 -1.35 -1.66 -11.12
C GLY A 25 -0.18 -1.74 -12.10
N TYR A 26 -0.01 -0.70 -12.92
CA TYR A 26 1.04 -0.64 -13.95
C TYR A 26 2.21 0.28 -13.59
N VAL A 27 2.22 0.84 -12.36
CA VAL A 27 3.30 1.70 -11.88
C VAL A 27 4.13 0.99 -10.81
N SER A 28 5.42 1.30 -10.75
CA SER A 28 6.25 0.91 -9.62
C SER A 28 5.88 1.71 -8.37
N GLY A 29 6.05 1.09 -7.21
CA GLY A 29 5.73 1.69 -5.92
C GLY A 29 6.69 1.25 -4.84
N PHE A 30 6.76 2.09 -3.82
CA PHE A 30 7.43 1.80 -2.56
C PHE A 30 6.52 2.25 -1.42
N GLU A 31 6.67 1.63 -0.26
CA GLU A 31 6.07 2.10 0.98
C GLU A 31 7.06 1.93 2.13
N LEU A 32 7.01 2.86 3.08
CA LEU A 32 7.73 2.79 4.33
C LEU A 32 6.71 2.96 5.44
N GLY A 33 6.81 2.16 6.49
CA GLY A 33 5.82 2.19 7.54
C GLY A 33 6.28 1.59 8.84
N MET A 34 5.36 1.63 9.79
CA MET A 34 5.50 1.05 11.11
C MET A 34 4.28 0.21 11.42
N LYS A 35 4.50 -0.94 12.03
CA LYS A 35 3.47 -1.84 12.54
C LYS A 35 3.63 -1.95 14.06
N TYR A 36 2.50 -1.90 14.76
CA TYR A 36 2.40 -2.22 16.17
C TYR A 36 1.64 -3.53 16.32
N TYR A 37 2.22 -4.49 17.03
CA TYR A 37 1.63 -5.78 17.33
C TYR A 37 0.99 -5.75 18.72
N PHE A 38 -0.26 -6.20 18.81
CA PHE A 38 -0.98 -6.25 20.09
C PHE A 38 -0.68 -7.52 20.90
N ARG A 39 0.13 -8.42 20.36
CA ARG A 39 0.44 -9.73 20.93
C ARG A 39 1.91 -10.07 20.73
N GLU A 40 2.40 -10.87 21.65
CA GLU A 40 3.80 -11.29 21.74
C GLU A 40 4.25 -12.05 20.49
N PHE A 41 5.57 -12.15 20.31
CA PHE A 41 6.18 -12.79 19.15
C PHE A 41 5.81 -14.28 19.03
N ASP A 42 5.63 -14.97 20.15
CA ASP A 42 5.35 -16.41 20.20
C ASP A 42 3.87 -16.77 19.92
N ASP A 43 3.00 -15.76 19.82
CA ASP A 43 1.60 -15.98 19.50
C ASP A 43 1.40 -16.28 18.02
N LYS A 44 0.63 -17.34 17.74
CA LYS A 44 0.33 -17.72 16.35
C LYS A 44 -0.45 -16.64 15.61
N LEU A 45 -1.37 -15.95 16.27
CA LEU A 45 -2.18 -14.88 15.66
C LEU A 45 -1.87 -13.57 16.36
N ARG A 46 -1.32 -12.62 15.61
CA ARG A 46 -0.90 -11.31 16.13
C ARG A 46 -1.65 -10.21 15.41
N PRO A 47 -2.71 -9.63 16.02
CA PRO A 47 -3.37 -8.45 15.49
C PRO A 47 -2.39 -7.27 15.40
N THR A 48 -2.60 -6.41 14.40
CA THR A 48 -1.69 -5.29 14.11
C THR A 48 -2.44 -3.99 13.81
N ALA A 49 -1.89 -2.88 14.26
CA ALA A 49 -2.19 -1.55 13.74
C ALA A 49 -0.96 -1.04 12.98
N SER A 50 -1.15 -0.27 11.91
CA SER A 50 -0.02 0.20 11.11
C SER A 50 -0.21 1.60 10.54
N LEU A 51 0.90 2.27 10.26
CA LEU A 51 0.97 3.56 9.59
C LEU A 51 2.00 3.45 8.46
N TRP A 52 1.63 3.92 7.27
CA TRP A 52 2.44 3.81 6.06
C TRP A 52 2.51 5.15 5.33
N TYR A 53 3.64 5.38 4.69
CA TYR A 53 3.87 6.45 3.74
C TYR A 53 4.50 5.87 2.48
N GLY A 54 3.89 6.11 1.33
CA GLY A 54 4.33 5.52 0.07
C GLY A 54 3.34 5.73 -1.05
N VAL A 55 3.53 5.01 -2.15
CA VAL A 55 2.61 5.02 -3.30
C VAL A 55 1.29 4.37 -2.88
N ASN A 56 0.23 5.16 -2.79
CA ASN A 56 -1.08 4.72 -2.32
C ASN A 56 -2.22 4.95 -3.32
N SER A 57 -1.94 5.60 -4.44
CA SER A 57 -2.91 5.80 -5.50
C SER A 57 -2.23 5.88 -6.86
N MET A 58 -3.00 5.63 -7.91
CA MET A 58 -2.61 5.81 -9.30
C MET A 58 -3.67 6.65 -10.00
N VAL A 59 -3.22 7.60 -10.82
CA VAL A 59 -4.09 8.30 -11.77
C VAL A 59 -3.86 7.67 -13.14
N VAL A 60 -4.95 7.26 -13.79
CA VAL A 60 -4.96 6.97 -15.22
C VAL A 60 -5.87 7.99 -15.88
N ALA A 61 -5.26 8.95 -16.58
CA ALA A 61 -5.97 10.00 -17.29
C ALA A 61 -6.02 9.66 -18.78
N ARG A 62 -7.24 9.53 -19.31
CA ARG A 62 -7.47 9.22 -20.73
C ARG A 62 -8.02 10.47 -21.43
N PRO A 63 -7.33 10.99 -22.44
CA PRO A 63 -7.83 12.10 -23.23
C PRO A 63 -9.00 11.69 -24.13
N SER A 64 -9.74 12.67 -24.68
CA SER A 64 -10.76 12.37 -25.69
C SER A 64 -10.08 11.95 -27.01
N ALA A 65 -10.73 11.09 -27.79
CA ALA A 65 -10.21 10.59 -29.07
C ALA A 65 -9.91 11.72 -30.08
N SER A 66 -10.49 12.91 -29.90
CA SER A 66 -10.33 14.08 -30.75
C SER A 66 -9.24 15.07 -30.30
N SER A 67 -8.63 14.87 -29.13
CA SER A 67 -7.73 15.88 -28.53
C SER A 67 -6.24 15.75 -28.92
N GLY A 68 -5.82 14.64 -29.52
CA GLY A 68 -4.41 14.40 -29.90
C GLY A 68 -3.44 14.25 -28.71
N LEU A 69 -3.93 14.25 -27.47
CA LEU A 69 -3.13 14.07 -26.26
C LEU A 69 -2.81 12.59 -26.01
N ASN A 70 -1.68 12.33 -25.34
CA ASN A 70 -1.29 10.98 -24.91
C ASN A 70 -1.96 10.61 -23.57
N PRO A 71 -2.27 9.32 -23.33
CA PRO A 71 -2.71 8.86 -22.01
C PRO A 71 -1.60 9.04 -20.98
N VAL A 72 -1.98 9.43 -19.76
CA VAL A 72 -1.05 9.68 -18.65
C VAL A 72 -1.36 8.67 -17.53
N THR A 73 -0.31 8.02 -17.03
CA THR A 73 -0.38 7.10 -15.89
C THR A 73 0.67 7.52 -14.88
N GLU A 74 0.24 7.92 -13.68
CA GLU A 74 1.12 8.47 -12.65
C GLU A 74 0.84 7.83 -11.28
N ALA A 75 1.91 7.53 -10.54
CA ALA A 75 1.87 7.07 -9.17
C ALA A 75 1.79 8.27 -8.21
N HIS A 76 0.99 8.14 -7.15
CA HIS A 76 0.83 9.17 -6.14
C HIS A 76 1.13 8.63 -4.76
N THR A 77 1.87 9.44 -4.00
CA THR A 77 2.22 9.12 -2.63
C THR A 77 1.28 9.76 -1.62
N GLY A 78 1.26 9.20 -0.42
CA GLY A 78 0.61 9.79 0.74
C GLY A 78 0.62 8.86 1.95
N PHE A 79 -0.22 9.17 2.93
CA PHE A 79 -0.30 8.44 4.20
C PHE A 79 -1.47 7.46 4.22
N CYS A 80 -1.25 6.28 4.77
CA CYS A 80 -2.26 5.26 5.02
C CYS A 80 -2.17 4.78 6.47
N VAL A 81 -3.31 4.48 7.08
CA VAL A 81 -3.37 3.74 8.36
C VAL A 81 -3.99 2.39 8.11
N GLY A 82 -3.57 1.37 8.85
CA GLY A 82 -4.04 0.02 8.66
C GLY A 82 -4.39 -0.70 9.94
N ALA A 83 -5.32 -1.63 9.82
CA ALA A 83 -5.62 -2.64 10.83
C ALA A 83 -5.56 -4.02 10.15
N GLY A 84 -4.94 -4.99 10.83
CA GLY A 84 -4.66 -6.28 10.24
C GLY A 84 -4.35 -7.35 11.27
N ALA A 85 -3.89 -8.48 10.79
CA ALA A 85 -3.36 -9.55 11.62
C ALA A 85 -2.35 -10.39 10.84
N GLU A 86 -1.40 -10.96 11.58
CA GLU A 86 -0.48 -11.97 11.09
C GLU A 86 -0.81 -13.32 11.72
N TRP A 87 -0.73 -14.38 10.92
CA TRP A 87 -0.93 -15.75 11.35
C TRP A 87 0.29 -16.62 11.02
N MET A 88 1.08 -16.96 12.04
CA MET A 88 2.23 -17.86 11.95
C MET A 88 1.77 -19.30 12.20
N PHE A 89 1.88 -20.18 11.19
CA PHE A 89 1.31 -21.54 11.24
C PHE A 89 2.34 -22.66 11.25
N SER A 90 3.63 -22.38 10.98
CA SER A 90 4.66 -23.43 11.02
C SER A 90 5.08 -23.80 12.45
N LYS A 91 5.60 -25.02 12.65
CA LYS A 91 6.08 -25.52 13.95
C LYS A 91 7.12 -24.60 14.61
N ASN A 92 7.97 -23.98 13.79
CA ASN A 92 9.02 -23.06 14.24
C ASN A 92 8.63 -21.59 14.06
N GLN A 93 7.35 -21.31 13.75
CA GLN A 93 6.84 -19.97 13.45
C GLN A 93 7.65 -19.17 12.41
N LYS A 94 8.29 -19.88 11.46
CA LYS A 94 8.99 -19.27 10.32
C LYS A 94 8.05 -18.87 9.19
N HIS A 95 6.97 -19.61 8.97
CA HIS A 95 6.02 -19.33 7.89
C HIS A 95 4.71 -18.79 8.44
N GLY A 96 4.17 -17.79 7.75
CA GLY A 96 2.89 -17.17 8.09
C GLY A 96 2.18 -16.53 6.91
N LEU A 97 0.97 -16.05 7.16
CA LEU A 97 0.22 -15.17 6.28
C LEU A 97 -0.07 -13.87 7.02
N ASP A 98 -0.11 -12.76 6.31
CA ASP A 98 -0.57 -11.49 6.84
C ASP A 98 -1.73 -10.96 6.01
N GLY A 99 -2.64 -10.24 6.69
CA GLY A 99 -3.75 -9.57 6.06
C GLY A 99 -3.95 -8.20 6.70
N THR A 100 -3.97 -7.14 5.88
CA THR A 100 -4.14 -5.76 6.36
C THR A 100 -5.16 -5.02 5.52
N LEU A 101 -6.10 -4.36 6.19
CA LEU A 101 -6.97 -3.35 5.60
C LEU A 101 -6.33 -1.99 5.81
N LEU A 102 -6.09 -1.25 4.74
CA LEU A 102 -5.48 0.08 4.74
C LEU A 102 -6.51 1.14 4.34
N PHE A 103 -6.53 2.23 5.08
CA PHE A 103 -7.31 3.43 4.77
C PHE A 103 -6.38 4.59 4.41
N ILE A 104 -6.60 5.17 3.23
CA ILE A 104 -5.82 6.30 2.72
C ILE A 104 -6.26 7.58 3.45
N LEU A 105 -5.36 8.13 4.29
CA LEU A 105 -5.57 9.41 4.97
C LEU A 105 -5.38 10.60 4.04
N ASN A 106 -4.31 10.55 3.24
CA ASN A 106 -3.95 11.60 2.30
C ASN A 106 -3.36 10.98 1.04
N THR A 107 -3.60 11.63 -0.10
CA THR A 107 -2.89 11.34 -1.35
C THR A 107 -2.65 12.63 -2.13
N THR A 108 -1.50 12.72 -2.79
CA THR A 108 -1.13 13.86 -3.65
C THR A 108 -1.97 13.95 -4.94
N GLN A 109 -2.76 12.91 -5.24
CA GLN A 109 -3.59 12.79 -6.44
C GLN A 109 -4.56 13.97 -6.67
N LYS A 110 -5.15 14.55 -5.61
CA LYS A 110 -6.23 15.55 -5.77
C LYS A 110 -5.81 16.77 -6.58
N LYS A 111 -4.63 17.33 -6.29
CA LYS A 111 -4.12 18.51 -7.00
C LYS A 111 -3.81 18.18 -8.46
N ARG A 112 -3.23 16.99 -8.69
CA ARG A 112 -2.84 16.54 -10.04
C ARG A 112 -4.03 16.28 -10.94
N ILE A 113 -5.13 15.73 -10.42
CA ILE A 113 -6.36 15.55 -11.21
C ILE A 113 -6.89 16.89 -11.70
N ALA A 114 -6.93 17.93 -10.84
CA ALA A 114 -7.39 19.25 -11.25
C ALA A 114 -6.52 19.88 -12.35
N GLU A 115 -5.20 19.67 -12.29
CA GLU A 115 -4.28 20.10 -13.36
C GLU A 115 -4.54 19.38 -14.69
N LEU A 116 -4.75 18.06 -14.64
CA LEU A 116 -5.03 17.25 -15.83
C LEU A 116 -6.42 17.56 -16.42
N GLU A 117 -7.41 17.86 -15.57
CA GLU A 117 -8.72 18.36 -15.98
C GLU A 117 -8.58 19.69 -16.76
N ALA A 118 -7.78 20.62 -16.23
CA ALA A 118 -7.50 21.89 -16.91
C ALA A 118 -6.74 21.73 -18.24
N GLN A 119 -5.98 20.63 -18.41
CA GLN A 119 -5.27 20.28 -19.64
C GLN A 119 -6.16 19.54 -20.67
N GLY A 120 -7.42 19.27 -20.35
CA GLY A 120 -8.38 18.65 -21.26
C GLY A 120 -8.50 17.12 -21.14
N HIS A 121 -7.90 16.50 -20.12
CA HIS A 121 -8.20 15.12 -19.79
C HIS A 121 -9.59 15.05 -19.13
N SER A 122 -10.51 14.29 -19.73
CA SER A 122 -11.92 14.25 -19.30
C SER A 122 -12.31 12.95 -18.58
N LYS A 123 -11.43 11.93 -18.58
CA LYS A 123 -11.68 10.64 -17.95
C LYS A 123 -10.57 10.26 -17.00
N PHE A 124 -10.93 10.02 -15.74
CA PHE A 124 -10.02 9.64 -14.66
C PHE A 124 -10.50 8.36 -13.99
N SER A 125 -9.57 7.46 -13.72
CA SER A 125 -9.77 6.43 -12.69
C SER A 125 -9.21 6.96 -11.37
N LYS A 126 -10.05 7.05 -10.33
CA LYS A 126 -9.62 7.40 -8.97
C LYS A 126 -9.37 6.13 -8.17
N GLY A 127 -8.30 6.10 -7.39
CA GLY A 127 -8.06 5.01 -6.44
C GLY A 127 -9.16 4.98 -5.37
N GLU A 128 -9.51 3.79 -4.90
CA GLU A 128 -10.40 3.63 -3.75
C GLU A 128 -9.69 4.09 -2.47
N ARG A 129 -10.46 4.58 -1.49
CA ARG A 129 -9.89 5.01 -0.18
C ARG A 129 -9.51 3.84 0.72
N LEU A 130 -10.06 2.66 0.44
CA LEU A 130 -9.78 1.42 1.15
C LEU A 130 -8.94 0.53 0.25
N LEU A 131 -7.85 0.00 0.79
CA LEU A 131 -6.98 -0.96 0.14
C LEU A 131 -6.91 -2.20 1.02
N PHE A 132 -6.67 -3.34 0.40
CA PHE A 132 -6.52 -4.61 1.09
C PHE A 132 -5.22 -5.27 0.64
N SER A 133 -4.45 -5.75 1.61
CA SER A 133 -3.20 -6.47 1.42
C SER A 133 -3.33 -7.85 2.02
N ILE A 134 -2.91 -8.88 1.27
CA ILE A 134 -2.62 -10.21 1.78
C ILE A 134 -1.20 -10.54 1.36
N GLY A 135 -0.41 -11.02 2.31
CA GLY A 135 0.96 -11.44 2.09
C GLY A 135 1.24 -12.83 2.62
N TYR A 136 2.27 -13.44 2.05
CA TYR A 136 2.96 -14.57 2.64
C TYR A 136 4.21 -14.07 3.36
N ARG A 137 4.44 -14.54 4.58
CA ARG A 137 5.53 -14.12 5.45
C ARG A 137 6.52 -15.25 5.69
N TYR A 138 7.80 -14.90 5.67
CA TYR A 138 8.88 -15.75 6.16
C TYR A 138 9.70 -15.00 7.22
N ALA A 139 9.83 -15.58 8.41
CA ALA A 139 10.69 -15.09 9.49
C ALA A 139 11.99 -15.92 9.54
N PHE A 140 13.13 -15.23 9.51
CA PHE A 140 14.46 -15.83 9.51
C PHE A 140 14.89 -16.25 10.91
#